data_AF-A0A497RFL4-F1
#
_entry.id   AF-A0A497RFL4-F1
#
_cell.length_a   1.000
_cell.length_b   1.000
_cell.length_c   1.000
_cell.angle_alpha   90.00
_cell.angle_beta   90.00
_cell.angle_gamma   90.00
#
_symmetry.space_group_name_H-M   'P 1'
#
loop_
_entity.id
_entity.type
_entity.pdbx_description
1 polymer ?
#
loop_
_entity_poly.entity_id
_entity_poly.type
_entity_poly.pdbx_seq_one_letter_code
_entity_poly.pdbx_strand_id
1 'polypeptide(L)'
;MDDCLGSVLDLLKKTNQEQNTLFMWAPDHGSQWPHERQNVYDGALKMPFIARWPGKIKPGTKTDALCSLVDILPTFIDAAGGNVDELVTKCGGQDFDGKSVLPILLGQKSEHHKAVYGVVSYGPIEAYPMRSIRTKKFQYIWNIDSHFQYPSNWTMEGLPAFESMNKLWKSWEEKAKTDAFAAERIRAEKYRPPEELYDIQQDPYEMKNLADDPSYQDVLAAMRQKLKTWMKQQGDNGDNAYHAEINPEDPFFEKVFCRQKIVNIKVDMIWNNPGERTNVRLTSPVWIAKIHYTLDGSEPTKDSPLYTKPFTVKPRITIKAKGFWDGDETPTRELKYWGPTPTHIYEQMHLKPIFWP
;
A
#
# COMPACT_ATOMS: atom_id res chain seq x y z
N MET A 1 24.65 -17.93 1.64
CA MET A 1 23.77 -18.03 0.44
C MET A 1 24.62 -18.16 -0.81
N ASP A 2 25.57 -17.24 -1.05
CA ASP A 2 26.47 -17.29 -2.20
C ASP A 2 27.22 -18.63 -2.34
N ASP A 3 27.86 -19.12 -1.26
CA ASP A 3 28.53 -20.43 -1.27
C ASP A 3 27.59 -21.61 -1.59
N CYS A 4 26.32 -21.51 -1.17
CA CYS A 4 25.31 -22.51 -1.46
C CYS A 4 24.95 -22.52 -2.95
N LEU A 5 24.81 -21.33 -3.56
CA LEU A 5 24.62 -21.19 -5.00
C LEU A 5 25.83 -21.73 -5.78
N GLY A 6 27.05 -21.41 -5.33
CA GLY A 6 28.28 -21.96 -5.88
C GLY A 6 28.29 -23.50 -5.86
N SER A 7 27.87 -24.10 -4.75
CA SER A 7 27.77 -25.56 -4.60
C SER A 7 26.77 -26.19 -5.59
N VAL A 8 25.63 -25.54 -5.85
CA VAL A 8 24.65 -26.00 -6.86
C VAL A 8 25.24 -25.92 -8.27
N LEU A 9 25.92 -24.83 -8.61
CA LEU A 9 26.56 -24.67 -9.92
C LEU A 9 27.71 -25.66 -10.13
N ASP A 10 28.49 -25.96 -9.09
CA ASP A 10 29.55 -26.96 -9.14
C ASP A 10 28.99 -28.37 -9.30
N LEU A 11 27.83 -28.68 -8.73
CA LEU A 11 27.15 -29.95 -8.96
C LEU A 11 26.73 -30.10 -10.44
N LEU A 12 26.20 -29.04 -11.06
CA LEU A 12 25.84 -29.05 -12.49
C LEU A 12 27.07 -29.29 -13.37
N LYS A 13 28.24 -28.75 -13.02
CA LYS A 13 29.51 -29.02 -13.70
C LYS A 13 29.95 -30.47 -13.53
N LYS A 14 29.99 -30.96 -12.28
CA LYS A 14 30.40 -32.34 -11.95
C LYS A 14 29.54 -33.41 -12.63
N THR A 15 28.28 -33.09 -12.91
CA THR A 15 27.30 -33.98 -13.56
C THR A 15 27.14 -33.73 -15.07
N ASN A 16 27.97 -32.85 -15.65
CA ASN A 16 27.93 -32.46 -17.07
C ASN A 16 26.57 -31.90 -17.53
N GLN A 17 25.76 -31.35 -16.62
CA GLN A 17 24.45 -30.77 -16.92
C GLN A 17 24.49 -29.26 -17.18
N GLU A 18 25.64 -28.62 -16.95
CA GLU A 18 25.80 -27.17 -17.03
C GLU A 18 25.35 -26.57 -18.37
N GLN A 19 25.68 -27.19 -19.51
CA GLN A 19 25.31 -26.67 -20.84
C GLN A 19 23.81 -26.86 -21.14
N ASN A 20 23.13 -27.77 -20.44
CA ASN A 20 21.74 -28.12 -20.65
C ASN A 20 20.81 -27.55 -19.56
N THR A 21 21.28 -26.57 -18.78
CA THR A 21 20.53 -26.02 -17.65
C THR A 21 20.38 -24.51 -17.80
N LEU A 22 19.13 -24.05 -17.86
CA LEU A 22 18.78 -22.65 -17.57
C LEU A 22 18.73 -22.48 -16.05
N PHE A 23 19.65 -21.67 -15.52
CA PHE A 23 19.63 -21.26 -14.12
C PHE A 23 19.04 -19.85 -14.01
N MET A 24 18.05 -19.67 -13.14
CA MET A 24 17.44 -18.38 -12.82
C MET A 24 17.42 -18.17 -11.31
N TRP A 25 17.79 -16.97 -10.87
CA TRP A 25 17.77 -16.58 -9.46
C TRP A 25 17.12 -15.21 -9.30
N ALA A 26 16.16 -15.14 -8.38
CA ALA A 26 15.55 -13.91 -7.90
C ALA A 26 15.04 -14.15 -6.47
N PRO A 27 15.11 -13.15 -5.59
CA PRO A 27 14.41 -13.16 -4.31
C PRO A 27 12.91 -12.91 -4.51
N ASP A 28 12.11 -13.27 -3.52
CA ASP A 28 10.65 -13.11 -3.52
C ASP A 28 10.21 -11.65 -3.24
N HIS A 29 10.98 -10.92 -2.42
CA HIS A 29 10.71 -9.52 -2.09
C HIS A 29 11.97 -8.76 -1.62
N GLY A 30 11.86 -7.43 -1.50
CA GLY A 30 12.84 -6.50 -0.92
C GLY A 30 13.41 -6.89 0.44
N SER A 31 14.46 -6.19 0.84
CA SER A 31 15.12 -6.45 2.13
C SER A 31 14.18 -6.10 3.29
N GLN A 32 14.54 -6.59 4.47
CA GLN A 32 13.92 -6.14 5.71
C GLN A 32 14.55 -4.80 6.09
N TRP A 33 14.09 -3.72 5.46
CA TRP A 33 14.38 -2.31 5.78
C TRP A 33 13.09 -1.48 5.69
N PRO A 34 13.00 -0.31 6.35
CA PRO A 34 11.89 0.64 6.13
C PRO A 34 11.71 0.97 4.65
N HIS A 35 10.47 1.20 4.20
CA HIS A 35 10.06 1.33 2.79
C HIS A 35 10.38 0.12 1.86
N GLU A 36 10.96 -0.99 2.32
CA GLU A 36 11.22 -2.18 1.50
C GLU A 36 10.15 -3.26 1.73
N ARG A 37 10.47 -4.40 2.35
CA ARG A 37 9.52 -5.51 2.58
C ARG A 37 8.15 -5.02 3.10
N GLN A 38 7.07 -5.60 2.57
CA GLN A 38 5.67 -5.21 2.81
C GLN A 38 5.21 -3.90 2.15
N ASN A 39 6.01 -3.34 1.24
CA ASN A 39 5.66 -2.15 0.47
C ASN A 39 5.64 -2.41 -1.03
N VAL A 40 5.25 -1.39 -1.80
CA VAL A 40 5.21 -1.41 -3.27
C VAL A 40 6.17 -0.40 -3.91
N TYR A 41 7.12 0.12 -3.14
CA TYR A 41 8.22 0.98 -3.59
C TYR A 41 9.25 0.17 -4.43
N ASP A 42 10.10 0.84 -5.21
CA ASP A 42 11.19 0.18 -5.97
C ASP A 42 12.14 -0.55 -5.00
N GLY A 43 12.37 -0.03 -3.78
CA GLY A 43 13.14 -0.75 -2.75
C GLY A 43 12.53 -2.10 -2.35
N ALA A 44 11.21 -2.27 -2.51
CA ALA A 44 10.49 -3.50 -2.20
C ALA A 44 10.38 -4.46 -3.39
N LEU A 45 10.24 -3.91 -4.60
CA LEU A 45 9.84 -4.67 -5.80
C LEU A 45 10.97 -4.81 -6.84
N LYS A 46 11.93 -3.89 -6.88
CA LYS A 46 13.03 -3.89 -7.84
C LYS A 46 14.16 -4.79 -7.37
N MET A 47 13.95 -6.09 -7.54
CA MET A 47 14.86 -7.12 -7.08
C MET A 47 15.92 -7.50 -8.12
N PRO A 48 17.09 -8.00 -7.68
CA PRO A 48 18.04 -8.60 -8.59
C PRO A 48 17.45 -9.86 -9.23
N PHE A 49 17.55 -9.94 -10.55
CA PHE A 49 17.14 -11.09 -11.35
C PHE A 49 18.32 -11.49 -12.25
N ILE A 50 18.80 -12.72 -12.09
CA ILE A 50 19.95 -13.23 -12.84
C ILE A 50 19.53 -14.51 -13.54
N ALA A 51 19.86 -14.61 -14.83
CA ALA A 51 19.70 -15.82 -15.61
C ALA A 51 21.02 -16.23 -16.26
N ARG A 52 21.28 -17.54 -16.32
CA ARG A 52 22.47 -18.13 -16.91
C ARG A 52 22.08 -19.38 -17.69
N TRP A 53 22.44 -19.40 -18.97
CA TRP A 53 22.32 -20.58 -19.82
C TRP A 53 23.51 -20.63 -20.78
N PRO A 54 24.54 -21.43 -20.46
CA PRO A 54 25.75 -21.52 -21.28
C PRO A 54 25.43 -21.86 -22.74
N GLY A 55 26.06 -21.14 -23.68
CA GLY A 55 25.84 -21.30 -25.12
C GLY A 55 24.51 -20.74 -25.66
N LYS A 56 23.62 -20.24 -24.80
CA LYS A 56 22.32 -19.65 -25.19
C LYS A 56 22.20 -18.17 -24.80
N ILE A 57 22.49 -17.85 -23.53
CA ILE A 57 22.48 -16.49 -23.01
C ILE A 57 23.90 -15.93 -23.11
N LYS A 58 24.06 -14.75 -23.73
CA LYS A 58 25.36 -14.07 -23.84
C LYS A 58 25.85 -13.64 -22.45
N PRO A 59 27.02 -14.12 -21.96
CA PRO A 59 27.53 -13.75 -20.63
C PRO A 59 27.77 -12.25 -20.48
N GLY A 60 27.55 -11.72 -19.27
CA GLY A 60 27.79 -10.32 -18.93
C GLY A 60 26.79 -9.32 -19.51
N THR A 61 25.73 -9.80 -20.17
CA THR A 61 24.67 -8.95 -20.72
C THR A 61 23.82 -8.35 -19.61
N LYS A 62 23.43 -7.09 -19.77
CA LYS A 62 22.48 -6.38 -18.90
C LYS A 62 21.30 -5.88 -19.74
N THR A 63 20.13 -5.81 -19.12
CA THR A 63 18.90 -5.30 -19.74
C THR A 63 18.16 -4.41 -18.75
N ASP A 64 17.45 -3.41 -19.25
CA ASP A 64 16.53 -2.55 -18.50
C ASP A 64 15.05 -2.86 -18.83
N ALA A 65 14.79 -3.99 -19.50
CA ALA A 65 13.45 -4.45 -19.77
C ALA A 65 12.70 -4.71 -18.45
N LEU A 66 11.47 -4.20 -18.36
CA LEU A 66 10.63 -4.41 -17.18
C LEU A 66 10.08 -5.84 -17.21
N CYS A 67 10.32 -6.58 -16.13
CA CYS A 67 9.82 -7.93 -15.88
C CYS A 67 9.25 -8.04 -14.47
N SER A 68 8.46 -9.09 -14.23
CA SER A 68 7.85 -9.44 -12.94
C SER A 68 8.09 -10.91 -12.63
N LEU A 69 7.99 -11.32 -11.36
CA LEU A 69 8.15 -12.72 -10.96
C LEU A 69 7.12 -13.64 -11.63
N VAL A 70 5.94 -13.14 -12.00
CA VAL A 70 4.92 -13.90 -12.75
C VAL A 70 5.37 -14.28 -14.17
N ASP A 71 6.43 -13.65 -14.69
CA ASP A 71 7.03 -13.99 -15.99
C ASP A 71 7.85 -15.28 -15.94
N ILE A 72 8.22 -15.78 -14.74
CA ILE A 72 9.09 -16.95 -14.59
C ILE A 72 8.41 -18.22 -15.12
N LEU A 73 7.15 -18.45 -14.78
CA LEU A 73 6.40 -19.63 -15.22
C LEU A 73 6.30 -19.74 -16.76
N PRO A 74 5.79 -18.73 -17.49
CA PRO A 74 5.77 -18.79 -18.95
C PRO A 74 7.18 -18.86 -19.57
N THR A 75 8.20 -18.32 -18.91
CA THR A 75 9.61 -18.46 -19.35
C THR A 75 10.09 -19.91 -19.26
N PHE A 76 9.76 -20.64 -18.20
CA PHE A 76 10.13 -22.06 -18.07
C PHE A 76 9.39 -22.95 -19.07
N ILE A 77 8.12 -22.66 -19.33
CA ILE A 77 7.34 -23.34 -20.37
C ILE A 77 8.02 -23.16 -21.74
N ASP A 78 8.31 -21.91 -22.11
CA ASP A 78 8.97 -21.55 -23.38
C ASP A 78 10.37 -22.19 -23.50
N ALA A 79 11.17 -22.12 -22.43
CA ALA A 79 12.50 -22.73 -22.38
C ALA A 79 12.48 -24.27 -22.52
N ALA A 80 11.42 -24.93 -22.06
CA ALA A 80 11.19 -26.36 -22.24
C ALA A 80 10.64 -26.73 -23.63
N GLY A 81 10.39 -25.75 -24.50
CA GLY A 81 9.80 -25.94 -25.83
C GLY A 81 8.27 -26.10 -25.80
N GLY A 82 7.63 -25.76 -24.68
CA GLY A 82 6.17 -25.78 -24.54
C GLY A 82 5.50 -24.59 -25.23
N ASN A 83 4.25 -24.76 -25.62
CA ASN A 83 3.42 -23.70 -26.19
C ASN A 83 2.48 -23.13 -25.11
N VAL A 84 2.69 -21.87 -24.74
CA VAL A 84 1.90 -21.15 -23.72
C VAL A 84 0.42 -21.11 -24.10
N ASP A 85 0.09 -20.81 -25.37
CA ASP A 85 -1.29 -20.70 -25.85
C ASP A 85 -2.03 -22.05 -25.78
N GLU A 86 -1.31 -23.14 -26.06
CA GLU A 86 -1.85 -24.49 -25.93
C GLU A 86 -2.17 -24.82 -24.45
N LEU A 87 -1.29 -24.43 -23.52
CA LEU A 87 -1.51 -24.65 -22.09
C LEU A 87 -2.66 -23.81 -21.55
N VAL A 88 -2.74 -22.53 -21.93
CA VAL A 88 -3.88 -21.66 -21.61
C VAL A 88 -5.18 -22.31 -22.05
N THR A 89 -5.23 -22.83 -23.28
CA THR A 89 -6.41 -23.53 -23.81
C THR A 89 -6.77 -24.77 -22.97
N LYS A 90 -5.77 -25.57 -22.57
CA LYS A 90 -5.99 -26.77 -21.74
C LYS A 90 -6.40 -26.46 -20.30
N CYS A 91 -6.00 -25.30 -19.77
CA CYS A 91 -6.21 -24.90 -18.37
C CYS A 91 -7.43 -23.97 -18.17
N GLY A 92 -8.42 -24.03 -19.07
CA GLY A 92 -9.67 -23.28 -18.92
C GLY A 92 -9.70 -21.92 -19.61
N GLY A 93 -8.71 -21.62 -20.46
CA GLY A 93 -8.71 -20.45 -21.34
C GLY A 93 -8.31 -19.13 -20.67
N GLN A 94 -7.86 -19.16 -19.41
CA GLN A 94 -7.31 -17.98 -18.74
C GLN A 94 -5.82 -17.85 -19.07
N ASP A 95 -5.45 -16.68 -19.58
CA ASP A 95 -4.05 -16.36 -19.91
C ASP A 95 -3.21 -16.23 -18.62
N PHE A 96 -1.89 -16.39 -18.74
CA PHE A 96 -0.98 -16.12 -17.64
C PHE A 96 -0.87 -14.62 -17.38
N ASP A 97 -0.70 -14.22 -16.12
CA ASP A 97 -0.46 -12.81 -15.77
C ASP A 97 0.88 -12.29 -16.31
N GLY A 98 1.85 -13.20 -16.46
CA GLY A 98 3.19 -12.91 -16.97
C GLY A 98 3.39 -13.33 -18.43
N LYS A 99 4.52 -12.93 -19.00
CA LYS A 99 4.96 -13.30 -20.34
C LYS A 99 6.39 -13.83 -20.31
N SER A 100 6.74 -14.72 -21.23
CA SER A 100 8.11 -15.26 -21.29
C SER A 100 9.14 -14.13 -21.48
N VAL A 101 10.12 -14.03 -20.58
CA VAL A 101 11.30 -13.16 -20.71
C VAL A 101 12.41 -13.83 -21.54
N LEU A 102 12.23 -15.08 -21.99
CA LEU A 102 13.24 -15.81 -22.76
C LEU A 102 13.74 -15.04 -24.01
N PRO A 103 12.89 -14.35 -24.80
CA PRO A 103 13.37 -13.54 -25.93
C PRO A 103 14.30 -12.40 -25.50
N ILE A 104 14.14 -11.86 -24.28
CA ILE A 104 15.06 -10.86 -23.71
C ILE A 104 16.38 -11.54 -23.34
N LEU A 105 16.31 -12.68 -22.65
CA LEU A 105 17.48 -13.45 -22.22
C LEU A 105 18.35 -13.90 -23.39
N LEU A 106 17.73 -14.25 -24.52
CA LEU A 106 18.41 -14.66 -25.76
C LEU A 106 18.84 -13.48 -26.63
N GLY A 107 18.61 -12.23 -26.21
CA GLY A 107 18.99 -11.03 -26.97
C GLY A 107 18.18 -10.81 -28.25
N GLN A 108 17.00 -11.42 -28.37
CA GLN A 108 16.12 -11.31 -29.53
C GLN A 108 15.22 -10.07 -29.44
N LYS A 109 14.94 -9.61 -28.22
CA LYS A 109 14.16 -8.39 -27.94
C LYS A 109 14.86 -7.54 -26.88
N SER A 110 14.65 -6.24 -26.94
CA SER A 110 15.16 -5.26 -25.96
C SER A 110 14.09 -4.74 -24.98
N GLU A 111 12.81 -4.97 -25.26
CA GLU A 111 11.70 -4.54 -24.43
C GLU A 111 10.73 -5.70 -24.16
N HIS A 112 10.18 -5.73 -22.95
CA HIS A 112 9.25 -6.77 -22.49
C HIS A 112 7.90 -6.17 -22.11
N HIS A 113 7.73 -5.71 -20.86
CA HIS A 113 6.54 -4.96 -20.44
C HIS A 113 6.73 -3.45 -20.62
N LYS A 114 5.63 -2.74 -20.90
CA LYS A 114 5.59 -1.26 -20.85
C LYS A 114 5.42 -0.73 -19.43
N ALA A 115 4.85 -1.53 -18.55
CA ALA A 115 4.70 -1.27 -17.12
C ALA A 115 4.62 -2.59 -16.35
N VAL A 116 5.06 -2.58 -15.09
CA VAL A 116 4.87 -3.67 -14.11
C VAL A 116 4.06 -3.15 -12.93
N TYR A 117 3.45 -4.05 -12.17
CA TYR A 117 2.47 -3.72 -11.14
C TYR A 117 2.84 -4.35 -9.81
N GLY A 118 2.57 -3.62 -8.72
CA GLY A 118 2.79 -4.07 -7.34
C GLY A 118 1.48 -4.13 -6.57
N VAL A 119 1.33 -5.16 -5.75
CA VAL A 119 0.13 -5.38 -4.94
C VAL A 119 0.54 -5.76 -3.52
N VAL A 120 0.05 -4.99 -2.55
CA VAL A 120 0.00 -5.39 -1.15
C VAL A 120 -1.45 -5.27 -0.72
N SER A 121 -2.07 -6.39 -0.34
CA SER A 121 -3.42 -6.40 0.24
C SER A 121 -3.40 -6.66 1.74
N TYR A 122 -2.37 -7.35 2.22
CA TYR A 122 -2.19 -7.72 3.63
C TYR A 122 -0.71 -7.75 3.98
N GLY A 123 -0.38 -7.30 5.19
CA GLY A 123 0.85 -7.67 5.89
C GLY A 123 0.51 -8.50 7.11
N PRO A 124 1.43 -9.32 7.69
CA PRO A 124 1.20 -10.22 8.83
C PRO A 124 0.55 -9.62 10.09
N ILE A 125 0.31 -8.32 10.11
CA ILE A 125 -0.08 -7.54 11.28
C ILE A 125 -1.35 -6.74 10.92
N GLU A 126 -1.29 -5.72 10.06
CA GLU A 126 -2.50 -5.00 9.66
C GLU A 126 -2.63 -4.85 8.15
N ALA A 127 -3.88 -4.76 7.67
CA ALA A 127 -4.16 -4.49 6.28
C ALA A 127 -3.90 -3.00 5.99
N TYR A 128 -2.92 -2.73 5.14
CA TYR A 128 -2.68 -1.42 4.54
C TYR A 128 -2.56 -1.60 3.03
N PRO A 129 -3.69 -1.63 2.30
CA PRO A 129 -3.66 -1.96 0.89
C PRO A 129 -2.96 -0.89 0.07
N MET A 130 -2.01 -1.36 -0.73
CA MET A 130 -1.28 -0.55 -1.69
C MET A 130 -1.33 -1.21 -3.05
N ARG A 131 -1.41 -0.37 -4.07
CA ARG A 131 -1.32 -0.76 -5.48
C ARG A 131 -0.32 0.16 -6.16
N SER A 132 0.53 -0.39 -7.00
CA SER A 132 1.49 0.41 -7.76
C SER A 132 1.54 0.03 -9.23
N ILE A 133 1.94 1.00 -10.05
CA ILE A 133 2.34 0.81 -11.44
C ILE A 133 3.67 1.50 -11.67
N ARG A 134 4.62 0.76 -12.24
CA ARG A 134 5.98 1.21 -12.54
C ARG A 134 6.24 1.09 -14.04
N THR A 135 6.57 2.20 -14.68
CA THR A 135 7.07 2.24 -16.07
C THR A 135 8.61 2.32 -16.06
N LYS A 136 9.28 2.63 -17.18
CA LYS A 136 10.73 2.94 -17.13
C LYS A 136 11.00 4.27 -16.42
N LYS A 137 10.10 5.25 -16.56
CA LYS A 137 10.30 6.62 -16.07
C LYS A 137 9.58 6.88 -14.74
N PHE A 138 8.28 6.59 -14.67
CA PHE A 138 7.46 6.94 -13.51
C PHE A 138 7.08 5.72 -12.66
N GLN A 139 6.90 5.93 -11.37
CA GLN A 139 6.20 5.05 -10.43
C GLN A 139 5.00 5.80 -9.87
N TYR A 140 3.83 5.16 -9.86
CA TYR A 140 2.64 5.64 -9.17
C TYR A 140 2.22 4.62 -8.12
N ILE A 141 1.89 5.08 -6.92
CA ILE A 141 1.38 4.28 -5.81
C ILE A 141 0.05 4.87 -5.34
N TRP A 142 -0.92 3.99 -5.13
CA TRP A 142 -2.20 4.30 -4.50
C TRP A 142 -2.25 3.63 -3.11
N ASN A 143 -2.26 4.46 -2.07
CA ASN A 143 -2.46 4.05 -0.67
C ASN A 143 -3.95 4.12 -0.36
N ILE A 144 -4.65 2.99 -0.50
CA ILE A 144 -6.12 2.92 -0.47
C ILE A 144 -6.66 3.42 0.88
N ASP A 145 -5.98 3.01 1.95
CA ASP A 145 -6.35 3.29 3.34
C ASP A 145 -5.40 4.33 3.99
N SER A 146 -4.95 5.32 3.21
CA SER A 146 -4.02 6.40 3.61
C SER A 146 -4.42 7.23 4.82
N HIS A 147 -5.67 7.14 5.26
CA HIS A 147 -6.15 7.79 6.48
C HIS A 147 -5.62 7.13 7.77
N PHE A 148 -5.09 5.90 7.68
CA PHE A 148 -4.44 5.22 8.79
C PHE A 148 -2.92 5.41 8.75
N GLN A 149 -2.31 5.28 9.92
CA GLN A 149 -0.86 5.16 10.02
C GLN A 149 -0.43 3.82 9.42
N TYR A 150 0.64 3.79 8.66
CA TYR A 150 1.17 2.55 8.10
C TYR A 150 1.69 1.64 9.23
N PRO A 151 1.23 0.38 9.31
CA PRO A 151 1.57 -0.56 10.37
C PRO A 151 2.89 -1.28 10.04
N SER A 152 4.00 -0.60 10.34
CA SER A 152 5.34 -1.13 10.08
C SER A 152 5.80 -2.07 11.20
N ASN A 153 6.33 -3.25 10.85
CA ASN A 153 6.92 -4.20 11.79
C ASN A 153 8.11 -3.59 12.58
N TRP A 154 8.72 -2.51 12.07
CA TRP A 154 9.76 -1.72 12.72
C TRP A 154 9.29 -0.91 13.93
N THR A 155 7.99 -0.66 14.02
CA THR A 155 7.38 0.16 15.07
C THR A 155 6.75 -0.68 16.20
N MET A 156 6.83 -2.01 16.10
CA MET A 156 6.12 -2.92 17.01
C MET A 156 6.93 -3.29 18.25
N GLU A 157 6.64 -2.66 19.38
CA GLU A 157 7.29 -3.00 20.64
C GLU A 157 6.76 -4.32 21.27
N GLY A 158 7.60 -5.00 22.06
CA GLY A 158 7.18 -6.13 22.90
C GLY A 158 7.15 -7.51 22.23
N LEU A 159 7.53 -7.62 20.95
CA LEU A 159 7.65 -8.90 20.24
C LEU A 159 9.13 -9.29 20.04
N PRO A 160 9.60 -10.42 20.61
CA PRO A 160 11.01 -10.84 20.52
C PRO A 160 11.53 -10.99 19.08
N ALA A 161 10.66 -11.42 18.15
CA ALA A 161 11.01 -11.57 16.74
C ALA A 161 11.40 -10.24 16.05
N PHE A 162 11.03 -9.09 16.63
CA PHE A 162 11.24 -7.77 16.05
C PHE A 162 12.14 -6.87 16.90
N GLU A 163 12.72 -7.37 17.98
CA GLU A 163 13.51 -6.58 18.93
C GLU A 163 14.72 -5.87 18.27
N SER A 164 15.42 -6.55 17.36
CA SER A 164 16.54 -5.97 16.62
C SER A 164 16.12 -4.82 15.70
N MET A 165 14.98 -4.96 15.02
CA MET A 165 14.39 -3.92 14.17
C MET A 165 13.93 -2.73 14.99
N ASN A 166 13.25 -2.98 16.12
CA ASN A 166 12.83 -1.93 17.05
C ASN A 166 14.02 -1.13 17.60
N LYS A 167 15.13 -1.80 17.94
CA LYS A 167 16.32 -1.11 18.44
C LYS A 167 16.88 -0.13 17.41
N LEU A 168 16.91 -0.55 16.14
CA LEU A 168 17.35 0.30 15.05
C LEU A 168 16.36 1.45 14.80
N TRP A 169 15.05 1.16 14.82
CA TRP A 169 14.00 2.18 14.70
C TRP A 169 14.12 3.26 15.78
N LYS A 170 14.32 2.87 17.04
CA LYS A 170 14.55 3.81 18.15
C LYS A 170 15.74 4.73 17.93
N SER A 171 16.81 4.24 17.30
CA SER A 171 17.97 5.08 16.98
C SER A 171 17.63 6.14 15.92
N TRP A 172 16.71 5.85 15.01
CA TRP A 172 16.22 6.81 14.02
C TRP A 172 15.30 7.83 14.67
N GLU A 173 14.42 7.41 15.58
CA GLU A 173 13.58 8.31 16.37
C GLU A 173 14.40 9.26 17.26
N GLU A 174 15.50 8.79 17.83
CA GLU A 174 16.43 9.65 18.57
C GLU A 174 17.07 10.69 17.65
N LYS A 175 17.58 10.27 16.49
CA LYS A 175 18.18 11.18 15.51
C LYS A 175 17.17 12.23 15.02
N ALA A 176 15.92 11.83 14.79
CA ALA A 176 14.83 12.70 14.35
C ALA A 176 14.54 13.88 15.30
N LYS A 177 14.95 13.82 16.58
CA LYS A 177 14.81 14.94 17.52
C LYS A 177 15.66 16.15 17.15
N THR A 178 16.74 15.94 16.39
CA THR A 178 17.72 16.99 16.05
C THR A 178 18.02 17.11 14.55
N ASP A 179 17.54 16.17 13.74
CA ASP A 179 17.79 16.09 12.31
C ASP A 179 16.46 16.08 11.54
N ALA A 180 16.23 17.14 10.76
CA ALA A 180 14.99 17.31 9.99
C ALA A 180 14.80 16.25 8.90
N PHE A 181 15.89 15.76 8.30
CA PHE A 181 15.81 14.70 7.30
C PHE A 181 15.38 13.38 7.95
N ALA A 182 15.95 13.04 9.10
CA ALA A 182 15.55 11.86 9.87
C ALA A 182 14.09 11.95 10.34
N ALA A 183 13.66 13.12 10.83
CA ALA A 183 12.26 13.37 11.21
C ALA A 183 11.31 13.14 10.02
N GLU A 184 11.67 13.63 8.85
CA GLU A 184 10.89 13.47 7.64
C GLU A 184 10.82 12.01 7.17
N ARG A 185 11.90 11.23 7.32
CA ARG A 185 11.89 9.78 7.02
C ARG A 185 10.98 9.01 7.96
N ILE A 186 11.00 9.31 9.27
CA ILE A 186 10.09 8.71 10.25
C ILE A 186 8.63 9.07 9.92
N ARG A 187 8.36 10.33 9.56
CA ARG A 187 7.02 10.78 9.15
C ARG A 187 6.56 10.05 7.89
N ALA A 188 7.39 9.96 6.86
CA ALA A 188 7.06 9.32 5.58
C ALA A 188 6.72 7.83 5.75
N GLU A 189 7.47 7.10 6.58
CA GLU A 189 7.19 5.69 6.86
C GLU A 189 5.82 5.52 7.51
N LYS A 190 5.50 6.37 8.50
CA LYS A 190 4.27 6.30 9.31
C LYS A 190 3.03 6.86 8.59
N TYR A 191 3.17 7.96 7.85
CA TYR A 191 2.06 8.72 7.27
C TYR A 191 2.28 8.94 5.78
N ARG A 192 1.44 8.27 4.98
CA ARG A 192 1.52 8.28 3.52
C ARG A 192 0.33 9.02 2.93
N PRO A 193 0.53 9.85 1.90
CA PRO A 193 -0.57 10.48 1.20
C PRO A 193 -1.37 9.42 0.42
N PRO A 194 -2.63 9.70 0.03
CA PRO A 194 -3.43 8.78 -0.77
C PRO A 194 -2.76 8.38 -2.09
N GLU A 195 -2.03 9.31 -2.70
CA GLU A 195 -1.38 9.13 -3.99
C GLU A 195 0.07 9.58 -3.95
N GLU A 196 0.93 8.77 -4.54
CA GLU A 196 2.35 9.07 -4.68
C GLU A 196 2.78 8.88 -6.13
N LEU A 197 3.52 9.86 -6.66
CA LEU A 197 4.08 9.82 -8.01
C LEU A 197 5.56 10.18 -7.94
N TYR A 198 6.42 9.36 -8.54
CA TYR A 198 7.87 9.58 -8.57
C TYR A 198 8.40 9.50 -10.00
N ASP A 199 9.28 10.42 -10.38
CA ASP A 199 10.13 10.30 -11.58
C ASP A 199 11.40 9.55 -11.21
N ILE A 200 11.40 8.24 -11.39
CA ILE A 200 12.46 7.33 -10.92
C ILE A 200 13.79 7.55 -11.66
N GLN A 201 13.78 8.21 -12.81
CA GLN A 201 15.03 8.58 -13.49
C GLN A 201 15.74 9.73 -12.77
N GLN A 202 14.98 10.65 -12.18
CA GLN A 202 15.51 11.81 -11.47
C GLN A 202 15.61 11.57 -9.95
N ASP A 203 14.74 10.73 -9.42
CA ASP A 203 14.61 10.39 -8.01
C ASP A 203 14.52 8.87 -7.83
N PRO A 204 15.66 8.16 -7.99
CA PRO A 204 15.69 6.69 -7.92
C PRO A 204 15.41 6.11 -6.53
N TYR A 205 15.29 6.97 -5.51
CA TYR A 205 15.03 6.59 -4.12
C TYR A 205 13.63 7.02 -3.64
N GLU A 206 12.78 7.55 -4.53
CA GLU A 206 11.38 7.88 -4.25
C GLU A 206 11.23 8.84 -3.05
N MET A 207 12.06 9.87 -3.02
CA MET A 207 12.16 10.82 -1.92
C MET A 207 11.22 12.01 -2.09
N LYS A 208 10.90 12.41 -3.33
CA LYS A 208 10.08 13.57 -3.68
C LYS A 208 8.79 13.12 -4.38
N ASN A 209 7.70 13.11 -3.64
CA ASN A 209 6.38 12.89 -4.22
C ASN A 209 5.97 14.08 -5.13
N LEU A 210 5.59 13.78 -6.37
CA LEU A 210 5.16 14.72 -7.40
C LEU A 210 3.63 14.76 -7.57
N ALA A 211 2.86 14.02 -6.77
CA ALA A 211 1.41 13.92 -6.92
C ALA A 211 0.70 15.28 -6.79
N ASP A 212 1.23 16.19 -5.97
CA ASP A 212 0.69 17.54 -5.78
C ASP A 212 1.33 18.59 -6.71
N ASP A 213 2.31 18.21 -7.56
CA ASP A 213 2.96 19.12 -8.48
C ASP A 213 2.03 19.39 -9.69
N PRO A 214 1.64 20.66 -9.95
CA PRO A 214 0.75 21.00 -11.07
C PRO A 214 1.30 20.56 -12.44
N SER A 215 2.63 20.51 -12.58
CA SER A 215 3.30 20.16 -13.84
C SER A 215 3.20 18.67 -14.18
N TYR A 216 2.82 17.83 -13.20
CA TYR A 216 2.77 16.37 -13.34
C TYR A 216 1.33 15.81 -13.30
N GLN A 217 0.30 16.65 -13.26
CA GLN A 217 -1.09 16.21 -13.13
C GLN A 217 -1.55 15.31 -14.28
N ASP A 218 -1.10 15.60 -15.51
CA ASP A 218 -1.40 14.74 -16.67
C ASP A 218 -0.73 13.36 -16.55
N VAL A 219 0.50 13.31 -16.01
CA VAL A 219 1.23 12.06 -15.77
C VAL A 219 0.54 11.26 -14.66
N LEU A 220 0.17 11.91 -13.56
CA LEU A 220 -0.56 11.31 -12.45
C LEU A 220 -1.88 10.69 -12.94
N ALA A 221 -2.68 11.45 -13.69
CA ALA A 221 -3.96 10.98 -14.24
C ALA A 221 -3.77 9.78 -15.17
N ALA A 222 -2.76 9.82 -16.05
CA ALA A 222 -2.46 8.72 -16.96
C ALA A 222 -2.01 7.44 -16.23
N MET A 223 -1.14 7.58 -15.22
CA MET A 223 -0.66 6.44 -14.42
C MET A 223 -1.78 5.83 -13.58
N ARG A 224 -2.60 6.67 -12.92
CA ARG A 224 -3.81 6.25 -12.20
C ARG A 224 -4.76 5.48 -13.08
N GLN A 225 -5.03 5.97 -14.30
CA GLN A 225 -5.94 5.31 -15.23
C GLN A 225 -5.42 3.95 -15.69
N LYS A 226 -4.11 3.83 -15.95
CA LYS A 226 -3.47 2.55 -16.29
C LYS A 226 -3.57 1.55 -15.15
N LEU A 227 -3.28 1.98 -13.91
CA LEU A 227 -3.41 1.13 -12.73
C LEU A 227 -4.84 0.62 -12.57
N LYS A 228 -5.84 1.52 -12.61
CA LYS A 228 -7.26 1.13 -12.48
C LYS A 228 -7.72 0.19 -13.60
N THR A 229 -7.24 0.41 -14.82
CA THR A 229 -7.57 -0.46 -15.96
C THR A 229 -6.99 -1.85 -15.73
N TRP A 230 -5.74 -1.95 -15.29
CA TRP A 230 -5.12 -3.22 -14.95
C TRP A 230 -5.82 -3.91 -13.78
N MET A 231 -6.09 -3.21 -12.67
CA MET A 231 -6.83 -3.77 -11.52
C MET A 231 -8.17 -4.38 -11.95
N LYS A 232 -8.93 -3.68 -12.80
CA LYS A 232 -10.19 -4.22 -13.36
C LYS A 232 -9.98 -5.50 -14.17
N GLN A 233 -8.91 -5.60 -14.94
CA GLN A 233 -8.56 -6.82 -15.69
C GLN A 233 -8.25 -8.00 -14.75
N GLN A 234 -7.66 -7.71 -13.59
CA GLN A 234 -7.33 -8.70 -12.56
C GLN A 234 -8.53 -9.07 -11.66
N GLY A 235 -9.69 -8.42 -11.84
CA GLY A 235 -10.81 -8.55 -10.90
C GLY A 235 -10.52 -7.97 -9.51
N ASP A 236 -9.53 -7.09 -9.40
CA ASP A 236 -9.11 -6.44 -8.16
C ASP A 236 -9.94 -5.17 -7.92
N ASN A 237 -10.81 -5.22 -6.92
CA ASN A 237 -11.65 -4.08 -6.54
C ASN A 237 -10.94 -3.10 -5.60
N GLY A 238 -9.69 -3.38 -5.21
CA GLY A 238 -8.99 -2.60 -4.18
C GLY A 238 -9.50 -2.87 -2.76
N ASP A 239 -10.32 -3.90 -2.58
CA ASP A 239 -10.85 -4.29 -1.28
C ASP A 239 -9.83 -5.15 -0.51
N ASN A 240 -9.88 -5.05 0.83
CA ASN A 240 -9.25 -6.02 1.71
C ASN A 240 -9.90 -7.39 1.50
N ALA A 241 -9.26 -8.27 0.72
CA ALA A 241 -9.74 -9.62 0.42
C ALA A 241 -10.06 -10.47 1.68
N TYR A 242 -9.57 -10.07 2.86
CA TYR A 242 -9.86 -10.73 4.15
C TYR A 242 -11.19 -10.35 4.80
N HIS A 243 -11.99 -9.41 4.28
CA HIS A 243 -13.32 -9.16 4.87
C HIS A 243 -14.31 -10.32 4.70
N ALA A 244 -14.04 -11.28 3.82
CA ALA A 244 -14.95 -12.38 3.52
C ALA A 244 -14.70 -13.69 4.30
N GLU A 245 -13.52 -13.90 4.90
CA GLU A 245 -13.12 -15.21 5.45
C GLU A 245 -12.37 -15.12 6.80
N ILE A 246 -12.88 -14.39 7.79
CA ILE A 246 -12.27 -14.37 9.13
C ILE A 246 -13.07 -15.27 10.08
N ASN A 247 -12.37 -16.24 10.69
CA ASN A 247 -12.85 -16.98 11.85
C ASN A 247 -12.61 -16.15 13.12
N PRO A 248 -13.65 -15.61 13.77
CA PRO A 248 -13.52 -14.77 14.96
C PRO A 248 -12.95 -15.49 16.19
N GLU A 249 -12.70 -16.79 16.13
CA GLU A 249 -12.16 -17.59 17.25
C GLU A 249 -10.64 -17.81 17.20
N ASP A 250 -9.89 -17.19 16.28
CA ASP A 250 -8.42 -17.32 16.25
C ASP A 250 -7.74 -16.62 17.46
N PRO A 251 -7.10 -17.37 18.38
CA PRO A 251 -6.47 -16.81 19.60
C PRO A 251 -5.28 -15.88 19.32
N PHE A 252 -4.65 -15.98 18.15
CA PHE A 252 -3.58 -15.08 17.73
C PHE A 252 -4.13 -13.68 17.43
N PHE A 253 -5.38 -13.60 16.95
CA PHE A 253 -6.06 -12.36 16.57
C PHE A 253 -6.43 -11.51 17.80
N GLU A 254 -6.97 -12.16 18.83
CA GLU A 254 -7.46 -11.49 20.05
C GLU A 254 -6.33 -10.82 20.85
N LYS A 255 -5.15 -11.44 20.90
CA LYS A 255 -4.00 -10.94 21.67
C LYS A 255 -3.24 -9.80 21.00
N VAL A 256 -3.16 -9.77 19.67
CA VAL A 256 -2.33 -8.82 18.92
C VAL A 256 -3.14 -7.63 18.41
N PHE A 257 -4.40 -7.83 17.97
CA PHE A 257 -5.12 -6.80 17.20
C PHE A 257 -6.19 -6.03 17.98
N CYS A 258 -6.80 -6.61 19.02
CA CYS A 258 -7.89 -5.95 19.74
C CYS A 258 -7.40 -5.01 20.85
N ARG A 259 -6.29 -5.32 21.53
CA ARG A 259 -5.82 -4.54 22.70
C ARG A 259 -5.14 -3.21 22.36
N GLN A 260 -4.64 -3.01 21.13
CA GLN A 260 -4.05 -1.73 20.71
C GLN A 260 -5.07 -0.73 20.14
N LYS A 261 -6.30 -1.16 19.86
CA LYS A 261 -7.31 -0.33 19.17
C LYS A 261 -8.30 0.34 20.13
N ILE A 262 -7.80 1.25 20.95
CA ILE A 262 -8.66 2.27 21.57
C ILE A 262 -8.22 3.65 21.08
N VAL A 263 -8.49 4.03 19.82
CA VAL A 263 -8.50 5.47 19.48
C VAL A 263 -9.34 5.85 18.26
N ASN A 264 -10.12 6.93 18.48
CA ASN A 264 -10.78 7.86 17.55
C ASN A 264 -12.05 7.43 16.81
N ILE A 265 -13.20 7.80 17.37
CA ILE A 265 -14.40 8.02 16.57
C ILE A 265 -14.26 9.33 15.78
N LYS A 266 -14.59 9.28 14.50
CA LYS A 266 -14.68 10.48 13.66
C LYS A 266 -16.12 10.95 13.55
N VAL A 267 -16.33 12.27 13.59
CA VAL A 267 -17.62 12.91 13.33
C VAL A 267 -17.46 13.75 12.07
N ASP A 268 -17.95 13.25 10.93
CA ASP A 268 -17.86 13.94 9.64
C ASP A 268 -19.16 14.69 9.31
N MET A 269 -19.03 15.92 8.81
CA MET A 269 -20.13 16.68 8.21
C MET A 269 -20.12 16.52 6.69
N ILE A 270 -21.19 15.95 6.14
CA ILE A 270 -21.40 15.83 4.69
C ILE A 270 -22.27 17.01 4.26
N TRP A 271 -21.72 17.89 3.41
CA TRP A 271 -22.43 19.04 2.85
C TRP A 271 -23.26 18.63 1.64
N ASN A 272 -24.58 18.77 1.75
CA ASN A 272 -25.50 18.63 0.64
C ASN A 272 -26.06 20.03 0.29
N ASN A 273 -25.39 20.74 -0.61
CA ASN A 273 -25.74 22.11 -1.07
C ASN A 273 -25.78 23.23 0.01
N PRO A 274 -25.58 24.51 -0.38
CA PRO A 274 -25.71 25.63 0.55
C PRO A 274 -27.18 25.83 0.94
N GLY A 275 -27.53 25.55 2.20
CA GLY A 275 -28.84 25.91 2.78
C GLY A 275 -29.70 24.76 3.28
N GLU A 276 -29.33 23.50 3.02
CA GLU A 276 -30.13 22.36 3.49
C GLU A 276 -29.27 21.32 4.24
N ARG A 277 -29.69 21.02 5.48
CA ARG A 277 -29.48 19.76 6.21
C ARG A 277 -28.08 19.13 6.12
N THR A 278 -27.27 19.35 7.15
CA THR A 278 -25.96 18.67 7.32
C THR A 278 -26.16 17.22 7.78
N ASN A 279 -25.63 16.27 7.02
CA ASN A 279 -25.59 14.86 7.41
C ASN A 279 -24.33 14.56 8.23
N VAL A 280 -24.50 13.85 9.34
CA VAL A 280 -23.43 13.43 10.25
C VAL A 280 -23.13 11.96 9.98
N ARG A 281 -21.86 11.65 9.72
CA ARG A 281 -21.36 10.28 9.64
C ARG A 281 -20.40 10.03 10.79
N LEU A 282 -20.69 8.99 11.57
CA LEU A 282 -19.78 8.49 12.60
C LEU A 282 -19.05 7.26 12.09
N THR A 283 -17.75 7.15 12.33
CA THR A 283 -16.95 5.98 11.97
C THR A 283 -16.02 5.57 13.11
N SER A 284 -15.78 4.27 13.21
CA SER A 284 -14.83 3.66 14.15
C SER A 284 -13.85 2.78 13.36
N PRO A 285 -12.54 2.81 13.68
CA PRO A 285 -11.55 1.89 13.10
C PRO A 285 -11.69 0.45 13.65
N VAL A 286 -12.47 0.27 14.71
CA VAL A 286 -12.82 -1.03 15.30
C VAL A 286 -14.22 -1.37 14.83
N TRP A 287 -14.33 -2.29 13.88
CA TRP A 287 -15.61 -2.70 13.28
C TRP A 287 -16.56 -3.41 14.27
N ILE A 288 -16.02 -3.95 15.37
CA ILE A 288 -16.78 -4.58 16.46
C ILE A 288 -17.26 -3.59 17.54
N ALA A 289 -16.80 -2.34 17.51
CA ALA A 289 -17.19 -1.34 18.51
C ALA A 289 -18.57 -0.74 18.19
N LYS A 290 -19.48 -0.79 19.16
CA LYS A 290 -20.77 -0.09 19.09
C LYS A 290 -20.54 1.39 19.34
N ILE A 291 -20.85 2.24 18.37
CA ILE A 291 -20.72 3.69 18.49
C ILE A 291 -22.01 4.25 19.08
N HIS A 292 -21.92 4.87 20.24
CA HIS A 292 -23.03 5.59 20.87
C HIS A 292 -22.77 7.09 20.83
N TYR A 293 -23.83 7.89 20.71
CA TYR A 293 -23.70 9.34 20.56
C TYR A 293 -24.79 10.12 21.29
N THR A 294 -24.53 11.39 21.56
CA THR A 294 -25.45 12.36 22.13
C THR A 294 -25.44 13.63 21.27
N LEU A 295 -26.52 14.42 21.36
CA LEU A 295 -26.71 15.62 20.54
C LEU A 295 -26.84 16.91 21.38
N ASP A 296 -26.87 16.77 22.69
CA ASP A 296 -26.99 17.86 23.67
C ASP A 296 -25.65 18.20 24.35
N GLY A 297 -24.56 17.52 23.95
CA GLY A 297 -23.23 17.64 24.55
C GLY A 297 -23.03 16.84 25.85
N SER A 298 -24.01 16.04 26.27
CA SER A 298 -23.83 15.07 27.37
C SER A 298 -22.87 13.95 26.98
N GLU A 299 -22.26 13.29 27.97
CA GLU A 299 -21.28 12.24 27.72
C GLU A 299 -21.98 10.94 27.23
N PRO A 300 -21.61 10.35 26.08
CA PRO A 300 -22.27 9.13 25.61
C PRO A 300 -21.98 7.92 26.51
N THR A 301 -23.01 7.14 26.79
CA THR A 301 -22.98 5.88 27.55
C THR A 301 -23.45 4.70 26.68
N LYS A 302 -23.34 3.46 27.20
CA LYS A 302 -23.88 2.26 26.54
C LYS A 302 -25.40 2.29 26.33
N ASP A 303 -26.11 3.14 27.09
CA ASP A 303 -27.56 3.34 26.97
C ASP A 303 -27.94 4.50 26.05
N SER A 304 -26.95 5.29 25.60
CA SER A 304 -27.18 6.37 24.63
C SER A 304 -27.58 5.79 23.26
N PRO A 305 -28.16 6.58 22.34
CA PRO A 305 -28.52 6.11 21.01
C PRO A 305 -27.35 5.45 20.25
N LEU A 306 -27.60 4.25 19.71
CA LEU A 306 -26.66 3.52 18.86
C LEU A 306 -26.63 4.12 17.46
N TYR A 307 -25.44 4.41 16.96
CA TYR A 307 -25.24 4.82 15.56
C TYR A 307 -25.34 3.60 14.64
N THR A 308 -26.33 3.62 13.74
CA THR A 308 -26.57 2.54 12.77
C THR A 308 -26.49 3.01 11.33
N LYS A 309 -26.68 4.32 11.08
CA LYS A 309 -26.59 4.96 9.77
C LYS A 309 -26.42 6.48 9.92
N PRO A 310 -25.98 7.19 8.86
CA PRO A 310 -25.91 8.64 8.87
C PRO A 310 -27.26 9.30 9.21
N PHE A 311 -27.21 10.43 9.91
CA PHE A 311 -28.40 11.18 10.32
C PHE A 311 -28.21 12.69 10.14
N THR A 312 -29.31 13.43 10.05
CA THR A 312 -29.29 14.88 9.84
C THR A 312 -29.40 15.62 11.17
N VAL A 313 -28.68 16.74 11.31
CA VAL A 313 -28.76 17.62 12.49
C VAL A 313 -29.16 19.05 12.14
N LYS A 314 -29.75 19.77 13.12
CA LYS A 314 -30.05 21.21 13.04
C LYS A 314 -28.86 22.02 13.58
N PRO A 315 -28.70 23.30 13.18
CA PRO A 315 -27.73 24.22 13.77
C PRO A 315 -27.84 24.34 15.29
N ARG A 316 -26.74 24.78 15.93
CA ARG A 316 -26.57 24.99 17.38
C ARG A 316 -26.67 23.70 18.19
N ILE A 317 -25.97 22.67 17.74
CA ILE A 317 -25.96 21.34 18.34
C ILE A 317 -24.52 20.94 18.71
N THR A 318 -24.37 20.17 19.79
CA THR A 318 -23.09 19.58 20.19
C THR A 318 -23.20 18.07 20.11
N ILE A 319 -22.46 17.48 19.18
CA ILE A 319 -22.44 16.04 18.97
C ILE A 319 -21.26 15.48 19.75
N LYS A 320 -21.51 14.53 20.64
CA LYS A 320 -20.45 13.71 21.22
C LYS A 320 -20.64 12.26 20.83
N ALA A 321 -19.55 11.55 20.56
CA ALA A 321 -19.58 10.14 20.22
C ALA A 321 -18.49 9.34 20.95
N LYS A 322 -18.84 8.12 21.37
CA LYS A 322 -17.99 7.20 22.12
C LYS A 322 -18.23 5.75 21.69
N GLY A 323 -17.17 4.95 21.61
CA GLY A 323 -17.20 3.57 21.14
C GLY A 323 -17.09 2.63 22.33
N PHE A 324 -17.89 1.57 22.33
CA PHE A 324 -17.92 0.57 23.39
C PHE A 324 -17.69 -0.83 22.82
N TRP A 325 -16.80 -1.59 23.45
CA TRP A 325 -16.53 -2.99 23.12
C TRP A 325 -15.99 -3.74 24.34
N ASP A 326 -16.55 -4.92 24.64
CA ASP A 326 -16.12 -5.86 25.69
C ASP A 326 -15.64 -5.24 27.03
N GLY A 327 -16.40 -4.29 27.58
CA GLY A 327 -16.07 -3.62 28.85
C GLY A 327 -15.18 -2.39 28.71
N ASP A 328 -14.47 -2.25 27.58
CA ASP A 328 -13.64 -1.10 27.23
C ASP A 328 -14.42 0.01 26.49
N GLU A 329 -13.84 1.22 26.49
CA GLU A 329 -14.41 2.41 25.87
C GLU A 329 -13.36 3.33 25.22
N THR A 330 -13.74 4.01 24.13
CA THR A 330 -12.88 5.01 23.47
C THR A 330 -12.90 6.36 24.20
N PRO A 331 -11.89 7.24 24.01
CA PRO A 331 -12.05 8.65 24.34
C PRO A 331 -13.24 9.27 23.61
N THR A 332 -13.91 10.22 24.25
CA THR A 332 -15.04 10.94 23.64
C THR A 332 -14.55 11.93 22.59
N ARG A 333 -15.31 12.01 21.50
CA ARG A 333 -15.05 12.92 20.38
C ARG A 333 -16.23 13.87 20.25
N GLU A 334 -15.92 15.17 20.16
CA GLU A 334 -16.91 16.24 20.18
C GLU A 334 -16.86 17.05 18.88
N LEU A 335 -18.03 17.39 18.35
CA LEU A 335 -18.22 18.31 17.24
C LEU A 335 -19.32 19.32 17.60
N LYS A 336 -19.01 20.61 17.57
CA LYS A 336 -20.00 21.68 17.71
C LYS A 336 -20.40 22.20 16.33
N TYR A 337 -21.68 22.09 16.01
CA TYR A 337 -22.22 22.61 14.75
C TYR A 337 -23.14 23.81 15.02
N TRP A 338 -22.71 25.00 14.59
CA TRP A 338 -23.41 26.26 14.82
C TRP A 338 -24.33 26.70 13.67
N GLY A 339 -24.40 25.90 12.58
CA GLY A 339 -25.10 26.26 11.34
C GLY A 339 -24.18 26.87 10.28
N PRO A 340 -24.68 27.12 9.06
CA PRO A 340 -23.96 27.91 8.08
C PRO A 340 -23.75 29.33 8.64
N THR A 341 -22.51 29.81 8.60
CA THR A 341 -22.21 31.22 8.88
C THR A 341 -22.97 32.08 7.88
N PRO A 342 -23.70 33.14 8.31
CA PRO A 342 -24.29 34.09 7.39
C PRO A 342 -23.20 34.67 6.48
N THR A 343 -23.46 34.69 5.19
CA THR A 343 -22.57 35.17 4.10
C THR A 343 -22.11 36.62 4.23
N HIS A 344 -22.47 37.34 5.30
CA HIS A 344 -22.20 38.78 5.48
C HIS A 344 -20.96 39.12 6.33
N ILE A 345 -20.16 38.14 6.78
CA ILE A 345 -18.96 38.42 7.61
C ILE A 345 -17.66 38.47 6.77
N TYR A 346 -17.71 38.10 5.48
CA TYR A 346 -16.53 38.19 4.60
C TYR A 346 -16.10 39.63 4.25
N GLU A 347 -16.98 40.64 4.38
CA GLU A 347 -16.65 42.04 4.00
C GLU A 347 -16.08 42.89 5.15
N GLN A 348 -16.17 42.47 6.41
CA GLN A 348 -15.71 43.28 7.57
C GLN A 348 -14.37 42.86 8.18
N MET A 349 -13.87 41.66 7.86
CA MET A 349 -12.51 41.27 8.18
C MET A 349 -11.69 41.41 6.90
N HIS A 350 -10.80 42.40 6.83
CA HIS A 350 -9.90 42.70 5.70
C HIS A 350 -8.90 41.57 5.34
N LEU A 351 -9.30 40.31 5.41
CA LEU A 351 -8.58 39.18 4.85
C LEU A 351 -8.91 39.14 3.37
N LYS A 352 -8.06 39.77 2.55
CA LYS A 352 -8.09 39.55 1.10
C LYS A 352 -8.08 38.05 0.84
N PRO A 353 -8.99 37.50 0.03
CA PRO A 353 -8.87 36.13 -0.40
C PRO A 353 -7.56 36.00 -1.18
N ILE A 354 -6.65 35.21 -0.62
CA ILE A 354 -5.49 34.72 -1.35
C ILE A 354 -6.04 33.65 -2.31
N PHE A 355 -6.49 34.10 -3.47
CA PHE A 355 -6.48 33.28 -4.66
C PHE A 355 -5.02 33.31 -5.16
N TRP A 356 -4.34 32.16 -5.13
CA TRP A 356 -3.19 32.00 -6.02
C TRP A 356 -3.62 31.24 -7.29
N PRO A 357 -3.09 31.70 -8.44
CA PRO A 357 -3.40 31.29 -9.82
C PRO A 357 -3.17 29.82 -10.16
#